data_AF-A0A3M7TPD4-F1
#
_entry.id   AF-A0A3M7TPD4-F1
#
_cell.length_a   1.000
_cell.length_b   1.000
_cell.length_c   1.000
_cell.angle_alpha   90.00
_cell.angle_beta   90.00
_cell.angle_gamma   90.00
#
_symmetry.space_group_name_H-M   'P 1'
#
loop_
_entity.id
_entity.type
_entity.pdbx_description
1 polymer ?
#
loop_
_entity_poly.entity_id
_entity_poly.type
_entity_poly.pdbx_seq_one_letter_code
_entity_poly.pdbx_strand_id
1 'polypeptide(L)'
;MTTLSKFIIILTAILLGYGGLTLVTGWINHGEIDRSAVIVLLATGVMLYFYVSGKRAEAKQLNRLTIKTVTGKMDEKGFDPKAARLIEEVLEEKRTVLGDKDFQAWLGELTYTVPGELADEEPALRLYHTNPDWVEREVSALERETKLSWEEQTEDLKHLDDQPRKAQLVVRTRLTEIIDELKDAKDY
;
A
#
# COMPACT_ATOMS: atom_id res chain seq x y z
N MET A 1 -8.86 -2.42 -10.33
CA MET A 1 -10.12 -3.19 -10.10
C MET A 1 -9.99 -4.57 -10.74
N THR A 2 -9.56 -5.56 -9.96
CA THR A 2 -9.18 -6.89 -10.47
C THR A 2 -10.40 -7.69 -10.96
N THR A 3 -10.17 -8.59 -11.91
CA THR A 3 -11.17 -9.51 -12.49
C THR A 3 -11.94 -10.31 -11.43
N LEU A 4 -11.29 -10.61 -10.30
CA LEU A 4 -11.88 -11.29 -9.14
C LEU A 4 -12.96 -10.45 -8.44
N SER A 5 -12.76 -9.14 -8.32
CA SER A 5 -13.74 -8.22 -7.71
C SER A 5 -15.02 -8.11 -8.56
N LYS A 6 -14.87 -8.09 -9.89
CA LYS A 6 -16.02 -8.13 -10.81
C LYS A 6 -16.77 -9.46 -10.69
N PHE A 7 -16.05 -10.57 -10.55
CA PHE A 7 -16.64 -11.90 -10.40
C PHE A 7 -17.45 -12.04 -9.11
N ILE A 8 -16.95 -11.54 -7.97
CA ILE A 8 -17.69 -11.59 -6.70
C ILE A 8 -18.95 -10.71 -6.76
N ILE A 9 -18.86 -9.51 -7.34
CA ILE A 9 -20.03 -8.63 -7.50
C ILE A 9 -21.07 -9.26 -8.43
N ILE A 10 -20.65 -9.85 -9.55
CA ILE A 10 -21.53 -10.53 -10.50
C ILE A 10 -22.12 -11.80 -9.88
N LEU A 11 -21.35 -12.61 -9.14
CA LEU A 11 -21.85 -13.80 -8.46
C LEU A 11 -22.84 -13.44 -7.35
N THR A 12 -22.60 -12.35 -6.61
CA THR A 12 -23.53 -11.83 -5.59
C THR A 12 -24.79 -11.28 -6.25
N ALA A 13 -24.68 -10.57 -7.38
CA ALA A 13 -25.83 -10.10 -8.15
C ALA A 13 -26.62 -11.25 -8.80
N ILE A 14 -25.96 -12.32 -9.23
CA ILE A 14 -26.60 -13.53 -9.76
C ILE A 14 -27.25 -14.32 -8.63
N LEU A 15 -26.64 -14.44 -7.44
CA LEU A 15 -27.26 -15.08 -6.28
C LEU A 15 -28.46 -14.28 -5.74
N LEU A 16 -28.37 -12.94 -5.73
CA LEU A 16 -29.50 -12.05 -5.43
C LEU A 16 -30.57 -12.08 -6.54
N GLY A 17 -30.18 -12.27 -7.80
CA GLY A 17 -31.07 -12.32 -8.96
C GLY A 17 -31.76 -13.67 -9.17
N TYR A 18 -31.11 -14.80 -8.87
CA TYR A 18 -31.71 -16.13 -8.99
C TYR A 18 -32.37 -16.58 -7.69
N GLY A 19 -31.71 -16.41 -6.54
CA GLY A 19 -32.28 -16.76 -5.23
C GLY A 19 -33.34 -15.76 -4.76
N GLY A 20 -33.12 -14.46 -5.01
CA GLY A 20 -34.08 -13.41 -4.67
C GLY A 20 -35.34 -13.45 -5.55
N LEU A 21 -35.23 -13.79 -6.84
CA LEU A 21 -36.40 -13.83 -7.71
C LEU A 21 -37.27 -15.08 -7.48
N THR A 22 -36.69 -16.25 -7.18
CA THR A 22 -37.47 -17.45 -6.81
C THR A 22 -38.08 -17.35 -5.41
N LEU A 23 -37.41 -16.68 -4.47
CA LEU A 23 -38.00 -16.42 -3.14
C LEU A 23 -39.09 -15.35 -3.24
N VAL A 24 -38.82 -14.18 -3.82
CA VAL A 24 -39.81 -13.08 -3.89
C VAL A 24 -41.07 -13.46 -4.69
N THR A 25 -40.96 -14.27 -5.75
CA THR A 25 -42.14 -14.72 -6.51
C THR A 25 -42.98 -15.78 -5.79
N GLY A 26 -42.38 -16.58 -4.90
CA GLY A 26 -43.12 -17.49 -4.01
C GLY A 26 -43.80 -16.77 -2.83
N TRP A 27 -43.30 -15.59 -2.45
CA TRP A 27 -43.71 -14.88 -1.22
C TRP A 27 -44.93 -13.97 -1.36
N ILE A 28 -45.22 -13.47 -2.57
CA ILE A 28 -46.38 -12.61 -2.81
C ILE A 28 -47.69 -13.40 -2.76
N ASN A 29 -47.64 -14.74 -2.94
CA ASN A 29 -48.83 -15.57 -3.02
C ASN A 29 -49.35 -16.13 -1.67
N HIS A 30 -48.60 -16.03 -0.56
CA HIS A 30 -48.93 -16.74 0.69
C HIS A 30 -48.98 -15.92 1.99
N GLY A 31 -48.81 -14.59 1.97
CA GLY A 31 -49.22 -13.70 3.07
C GLY A 31 -48.44 -13.79 4.40
N GLU A 32 -47.52 -14.74 4.58
CA GLU A 32 -46.68 -14.86 5.78
C GLU A 32 -45.20 -14.69 5.43
N ILE A 33 -44.52 -13.77 6.13
CA ILE A 33 -43.06 -13.62 6.03
C ILE A 33 -42.42 -14.75 6.85
N ASP A 34 -41.89 -15.76 6.16
CA ASP A 34 -41.15 -16.87 6.75
C ASP A 34 -39.96 -16.35 7.58
N ARG A 35 -39.70 -16.90 8.77
CA ARG A 35 -38.54 -16.53 9.60
C ARG A 35 -37.22 -16.71 8.84
N SER A 36 -37.15 -17.68 7.93
CA SER A 36 -35.98 -17.94 7.08
C SER A 36 -35.65 -16.76 6.15
N ALA A 37 -36.68 -16.06 5.66
CA ALA A 37 -36.58 -14.82 4.87
C ALA A 37 -35.79 -13.74 5.59
N VAL A 38 -36.21 -13.50 6.83
CA VAL A 38 -35.69 -12.43 7.69
C VAL A 38 -34.23 -12.71 8.01
N ILE A 39 -33.90 -13.99 8.28
CA ILE A 39 -32.53 -14.41 8.55
C ILE A 39 -31.60 -14.15 7.33
N VAL A 40 -32.04 -14.48 6.11
CA VAL A 40 -31.22 -14.27 4.89
C VAL A 40 -31.02 -12.78 4.60
N LEU A 41 -32.06 -11.95 4.75
CA LEU A 41 -31.95 -10.49 4.57
C LEU A 41 -31.02 -9.86 5.61
N LEU A 42 -31.13 -10.27 6.87
CA LEU A 42 -30.24 -9.80 7.94
C LEU A 42 -28.79 -10.22 7.67
N ALA A 43 -28.55 -11.48 7.31
CA ALA A 43 -27.21 -11.96 6.99
C ALA A 43 -26.58 -11.21 5.81
N THR A 44 -27.37 -10.93 4.77
CA THR A 44 -26.92 -10.13 3.61
C THR A 44 -26.60 -8.69 4.01
N GLY A 45 -27.47 -8.07 4.83
CA GLY A 45 -27.24 -6.72 5.35
C GLY A 45 -25.97 -6.62 6.20
N VAL A 46 -25.72 -7.63 7.04
CA VAL A 46 -24.50 -7.72 7.86
C VAL A 46 -23.25 -7.89 6.98
N MET A 47 -23.28 -8.79 6.00
CA MET A 47 -22.15 -8.95 5.07
C MET A 47 -21.86 -7.67 4.28
N LEU A 48 -22.91 -7.00 3.77
CA LEU A 48 -22.75 -5.74 3.05
C LEU A 48 -22.18 -4.63 3.96
N TYR A 49 -22.65 -4.56 5.21
CA TYR A 49 -22.14 -3.62 6.21
C TYR A 49 -20.66 -3.83 6.47
N PHE A 50 -20.21 -5.07 6.69
CA PHE A 50 -18.79 -5.38 6.88
C PHE A 50 -17.95 -5.06 5.64
N TYR A 51 -18.45 -5.38 4.44
CA TYR A 51 -17.77 -5.06 3.19
C TYR A 51 -17.58 -3.54 3.00
N VAL A 52 -18.65 -2.75 3.18
CA VAL A 52 -18.59 -1.29 3.04
C VAL A 52 -17.71 -0.67 4.12
N SER A 53 -17.79 -1.17 5.36
CA SER A 53 -16.97 -0.69 6.46
C SER A 53 -15.48 -0.97 6.23
N GLY A 54 -15.13 -2.16 5.73
CA GLY A 54 -13.77 -2.50 5.33
C GLY A 54 -13.24 -1.58 4.22
N LYS A 55 -14.05 -1.34 3.16
CA LYS A 55 -13.66 -0.43 2.07
C LYS A 55 -13.47 1.01 2.52
N ARG A 56 -14.26 1.48 3.50
CA ARG A 56 -14.07 2.82 4.10
C ARG A 56 -12.78 2.90 4.91
N ALA A 57 -12.42 1.85 5.64
CA ALA A 57 -11.17 1.79 6.39
C ALA A 57 -9.94 1.83 5.46
N GLU A 58 -9.93 1.01 4.40
CA GLU A 58 -8.88 1.02 3.37
C GLU A 58 -8.74 2.42 2.72
N ALA A 59 -9.85 3.04 2.33
CA ALA A 59 -9.84 4.37 1.73
C ALA A 59 -9.29 5.44 2.69
N LYS A 60 -9.56 5.32 4.00
CA LYS A 60 -9.06 6.25 5.01
C LYS A 60 -7.54 6.12 5.19
N GLN A 61 -7.01 4.90 5.17
CA GLN A 61 -5.56 4.66 5.22
C GLN A 61 -4.85 5.24 3.99
N LEU A 62 -5.37 4.96 2.78
CA LEU A 62 -4.79 5.47 1.53
C LEU A 62 -4.79 7.00 1.45
N ASN A 63 -5.83 7.66 1.96
CA ASN A 63 -5.91 9.13 1.97
C ASN A 63 -4.77 9.81 2.75
N ARG A 64 -4.08 9.08 3.63
CA ARG A 64 -2.93 9.59 4.38
C ARG A 64 -1.60 9.36 3.68
N LEU A 65 -1.55 8.57 2.61
CA LEU A 65 -0.34 8.30 1.84
C LEU A 65 -0.13 9.42 0.81
N THR A 66 0.19 10.62 1.30
CA THR A 66 0.49 11.79 0.47
C THR A 66 1.98 12.09 0.51
N ILE A 67 2.50 12.79 -0.49
CA ILE A 67 3.91 13.22 -0.49
C ILE A 67 4.22 14.03 0.77
N LYS A 68 3.35 14.97 1.14
CA LYS A 68 3.50 15.80 2.35
C LYS A 68 3.65 14.99 3.64
N THR A 69 2.86 13.91 3.79
CA THR A 69 2.91 13.09 5.00
C THR A 69 4.13 12.18 5.01
N VAL A 70 4.53 11.64 3.86
CA VAL A 70 5.77 10.88 3.71
C VAL A 70 6.99 11.76 4.00
N THR A 71 7.08 12.95 3.39
CA THR A 71 8.22 13.86 3.61
C THR A 71 8.28 14.37 5.05
N GLY A 72 7.13 14.65 5.67
CA GLY A 72 7.06 14.94 7.10
C GLY A 72 7.63 13.80 7.96
N LYS A 73 7.32 12.55 7.61
CA LYS A 73 7.88 11.38 8.30
C LYS A 73 9.37 11.18 8.04
N MET A 74 9.86 11.50 6.84
CA MET A 74 11.30 11.47 6.55
C MET A 74 12.08 12.46 7.43
N ASP A 75 11.53 13.67 7.62
CA ASP A 75 12.09 14.67 8.53
C ASP A 75 12.07 14.18 9.99
N GLU A 76 10.94 13.66 10.46
CA GLU A 76 10.81 13.06 11.81
C GLU A 76 11.83 11.92 12.05
N LYS A 77 12.12 11.13 11.01
CA LYS A 77 13.07 10.01 11.04
C LYS A 77 14.52 10.45 10.87
N GLY A 78 14.80 11.73 10.63
CA GLY A 78 16.15 12.26 10.50
C GLY A 78 16.83 11.89 9.17
N PHE A 79 16.06 11.79 8.09
CA PHE A 79 16.62 11.66 6.75
C PHE A 79 17.56 12.83 6.45
N ASP A 80 18.62 12.58 5.67
CA ASP A 80 19.42 13.67 5.14
C ASP A 80 18.55 14.58 4.24
N PRO A 81 18.58 15.91 4.38
CA PRO A 81 17.72 16.81 3.60
C PRO A 81 17.88 16.67 2.09
N LYS A 82 19.08 16.38 1.59
CA LYS A 82 19.30 16.19 0.15
C LYS A 82 18.80 14.83 -0.31
N ALA A 83 18.95 13.79 0.50
CA ALA A 83 18.37 12.48 0.22
C ALA A 83 16.83 12.54 0.20
N ALA A 84 16.23 13.18 1.21
CA ALA A 84 14.79 13.38 1.29
C ALA A 84 14.25 14.11 0.06
N ARG A 85 14.95 15.15 -0.40
CA ARG A 85 14.58 15.89 -1.61
C ARG A 85 14.62 15.04 -2.88
N LEU A 86 15.66 14.22 -3.06
CA LEU A 86 15.75 13.33 -4.23
C LEU A 86 14.61 12.30 -4.24
N ILE A 87 14.25 11.78 -3.08
CA ILE A 87 13.14 10.83 -2.98
C ILE A 87 11.81 11.55 -3.21
N GLU A 88 11.62 12.75 -2.66
CA GLU A 88 10.43 13.58 -2.91
C GLU A 88 10.24 13.87 -4.40
N GLU A 89 11.30 14.22 -5.12
CA GLU A 89 11.26 14.47 -6.57
C GLU A 89 10.75 13.23 -7.34
N VAL A 90 11.23 12.03 -6.98
CA VAL A 90 10.79 10.76 -7.59
C VAL A 90 9.32 10.45 -7.26
N LEU A 91 8.89 10.73 -6.04
CA LEU A 91 7.50 10.55 -5.64
C LEU A 91 6.57 11.55 -6.36
N GLU A 92 6.98 12.81 -6.52
CA GLU A 92 6.18 13.85 -7.19
C GLU A 92 6.07 13.59 -8.69
N GLU A 93 7.14 13.10 -9.33
CA GLU A 93 7.09 12.64 -10.71
C GLU A 93 6.07 11.51 -10.87
N LYS A 94 6.14 10.49 -10.00
CA LYS A 94 5.20 9.36 -10.05
C LYS A 94 3.76 9.81 -9.82
N ARG A 95 3.55 10.74 -8.88
CA ARG A 95 2.24 11.33 -8.60
C ARG A 95 1.71 12.11 -9.81
N THR A 96 2.55 12.85 -10.50
CA THR A 96 2.17 13.61 -11.70
C THR A 96 1.67 12.68 -12.81
N VAL A 97 2.29 11.51 -12.97
CA VAL A 97 1.91 10.51 -13.98
C VAL A 97 0.63 9.76 -13.61
N LEU A 98 0.47 9.37 -12.33
CA LEU A 98 -0.66 8.53 -11.88
C LEU A 98 -1.91 9.32 -11.46
N GLY A 99 -1.73 10.56 -10.98
CA GLY A 99 -2.76 11.28 -10.24
C GLY A 99 -2.93 10.77 -8.80
N ASP A 100 -3.55 11.58 -7.95
CA ASP A 100 -3.49 11.40 -6.48
C ASP A 100 -3.99 10.02 -5.99
N LYS A 101 -5.11 9.52 -6.52
CA LYS A 101 -5.71 8.26 -6.05
C LYS A 101 -4.88 7.04 -6.42
N ASP A 102 -4.41 6.98 -7.67
CA ASP A 102 -3.62 5.85 -8.15
C ASP A 102 -2.20 5.93 -7.57
N PHE A 103 -1.67 7.14 -7.33
CA PHE A 103 -0.45 7.35 -6.56
C PHE A 103 -0.56 6.81 -5.13
N GLN A 104 -1.64 7.12 -4.40
CA GLN A 104 -1.86 6.61 -3.05
C GLN A 104 -1.89 5.08 -3.00
N ALA A 105 -2.58 4.45 -3.96
CA ALA A 105 -2.62 3.00 -4.09
C ALA A 105 -1.23 2.43 -4.37
N TRP A 106 -0.53 2.99 -5.36
CA TRP A 106 0.85 2.60 -5.69
C TRP A 106 1.81 2.75 -4.51
N LEU A 107 1.74 3.87 -3.79
CA LEU A 107 2.56 4.13 -2.60
C LEU A 107 2.24 3.15 -1.48
N GLY A 108 0.97 2.77 -1.32
CA GLY A 108 0.56 1.73 -0.38
C GLY A 108 1.08 0.33 -0.73
N GLU A 109 1.46 0.08 -1.98
CA GLU A 109 2.00 -1.18 -2.46
C GLU A 109 3.53 -1.23 -2.47
N LEU A 110 4.23 -0.12 -2.15
CA LEU A 110 5.68 -0.07 -2.00
C LEU A 110 6.12 -0.78 -0.70
N THR A 111 6.13 -2.10 -0.73
CA THR A 111 6.66 -2.95 0.35
C THR A 111 8.00 -3.54 -0.11
N TYR A 112 9.09 -3.10 0.52
CA TYR A 112 10.49 -3.43 0.20
C TYR A 112 10.86 -3.24 -1.29
N THR A 113 10.16 -2.33 -1.97
CA THR A 113 10.35 -2.03 -3.38
C THR A 113 10.98 -0.66 -3.53
N VAL A 114 11.95 -0.53 -4.43
CA VAL A 114 12.59 0.76 -4.72
C VAL A 114 11.66 1.61 -5.61
N PRO A 115 11.37 2.87 -5.25
CA PRO A 115 10.41 3.68 -5.99
C PRO A 115 11.02 4.27 -7.27
N GLY A 116 10.25 4.22 -8.37
CA GLY A 116 10.50 5.01 -9.58
C GLY A 116 11.91 4.82 -10.17
N GLU A 117 12.51 5.92 -10.62
CA GLU A 117 13.86 5.92 -11.20
C GLU A 117 14.95 5.46 -10.22
N LEU A 118 14.72 5.48 -8.90
CA LEU A 118 15.72 4.97 -7.95
C LEU A 118 15.94 3.46 -8.09
N ALA A 119 15.02 2.74 -8.73
CA ALA A 119 15.21 1.34 -9.08
C ALA A 119 16.30 1.13 -10.15
N ASP A 120 16.62 2.17 -10.91
CA ASP A 120 17.73 2.16 -11.86
C ASP A 120 19.06 2.45 -11.15
N GLU A 121 20.15 1.99 -11.75
CA GLU A 121 21.48 2.08 -11.15
C GLU A 121 21.99 3.52 -11.05
N GLU A 122 21.83 4.31 -12.12
CA GLU A 122 22.37 5.67 -12.18
C GLU A 122 21.75 6.62 -11.14
N PRO A 123 20.41 6.67 -10.96
CA PRO A 123 19.81 7.51 -9.94
C PRO A 123 20.15 7.06 -8.51
N ALA A 124 20.23 5.74 -8.27
CA ALA A 124 20.68 5.19 -7.00
C ALA A 124 22.14 5.57 -6.69
N LEU A 125 23.02 5.52 -7.69
CA LEU A 125 24.42 5.92 -7.57
C LEU A 125 24.54 7.43 -7.28
N ARG A 126 23.73 8.27 -7.95
CA ARG A 126 23.67 9.72 -7.64
C ARG A 126 23.22 9.98 -6.20
N LEU A 127 22.23 9.23 -5.71
CA LEU A 127 21.77 9.33 -4.31
C LEU A 127 22.92 8.98 -3.35
N TYR A 128 23.65 7.90 -3.61
CA TYR A 128 24.81 7.49 -2.83
C TYR A 128 25.88 8.57 -2.80
N HIS A 129 26.34 9.05 -3.97
CA HIS A 129 27.41 10.05 -4.04
C HIS A 129 27.04 11.39 -3.42
N THR A 130 25.77 11.76 -3.47
CA THR A 130 25.29 13.00 -2.86
C THR A 130 25.26 12.90 -1.33
N ASN A 131 25.04 11.69 -0.79
CA ASN A 131 24.75 11.45 0.64
C ASN A 131 25.47 10.22 1.22
N PRO A 132 26.79 10.04 1.03
CA PRO A 132 27.46 8.79 1.37
C PRO A 132 27.40 8.50 2.88
N ASP A 133 27.62 9.51 3.71
CA ASP A 133 27.61 9.36 5.18
C ASP A 133 26.22 8.96 5.71
N TRP A 134 25.15 9.45 5.10
CA TRP A 134 23.79 9.06 5.46
C TRP A 134 23.52 7.61 5.05
N VAL A 135 23.85 7.23 3.81
CA VAL A 135 23.64 5.86 3.34
C VAL A 135 24.41 4.85 4.19
N GLU A 136 25.70 5.08 4.43
CA GLU A 136 26.52 4.14 5.21
C GLU A 136 26.06 4.04 6.67
N ARG A 137 25.60 5.15 7.26
CA ARG A 137 25.00 5.14 8.60
C ARG A 137 23.72 4.31 8.64
N GLU A 138 22.84 4.48 7.65
CA GLU A 138 21.58 3.74 7.57
C GLU A 138 21.82 2.25 7.29
N VAL A 139 22.75 1.90 6.38
CA VAL A 139 23.17 0.51 6.14
C VAL A 139 23.64 -0.12 7.45
N SER A 140 24.54 0.54 8.19
CA SER A 140 25.02 0.05 9.47
C SER A 140 23.90 -0.09 10.52
N ALA A 141 22.89 0.77 10.47
CA ALA A 141 21.72 0.68 11.35
C ALA A 141 20.86 -0.54 11.00
N LEU A 142 20.57 -0.74 9.71
CA LEU A 142 19.81 -1.88 9.20
C LEU A 142 20.47 -3.21 9.54
N GLU A 143 21.79 -3.33 9.43
CA GLU A 143 22.51 -4.54 9.84
C GLU A 143 22.35 -4.85 11.33
N ARG A 144 22.38 -3.81 12.19
CA ARG A 144 22.16 -3.97 13.63
C ARG A 144 20.72 -4.35 13.96
N GLU A 145 19.76 -3.79 13.24
CA GLU A 145 18.32 -4.00 13.43
C GLU A 145 17.92 -5.42 12.98
N THR A 146 18.36 -5.83 11.80
CA THR A 146 17.97 -7.11 11.17
C THR A 146 18.85 -8.30 11.55
N LYS A 147 20.07 -8.03 12.05
CA LYS A 147 21.12 -9.05 12.27
C LYS A 147 21.59 -9.75 11.00
N LEU A 148 21.35 -9.14 9.84
CA LEU A 148 21.81 -9.62 8.53
C LEU A 148 22.79 -8.61 7.96
N SER A 149 23.80 -9.09 7.24
CA SER A 149 24.68 -8.20 6.47
C SER A 149 23.92 -7.49 5.36
N TRP A 150 24.39 -6.32 4.94
CA TRP A 150 23.74 -5.59 3.84
C TRP A 150 23.77 -6.38 2.53
N GLU A 151 24.79 -7.21 2.31
CA GLU A 151 24.92 -8.10 1.17
C GLU A 151 23.83 -9.18 1.16
N GLU A 152 23.52 -9.78 2.32
CA GLU A 152 22.43 -10.75 2.48
C GLU A 152 21.06 -10.08 2.28
N GLN A 153 20.87 -8.89 2.83
CA GLN A 153 19.63 -8.13 2.70
C GLN A 153 19.34 -7.69 1.26
N THR A 154 20.34 -7.73 0.37
CA THR A 154 20.25 -7.23 -1.01
C THR A 154 20.58 -8.31 -2.04
N GLU A 155 20.43 -9.59 -1.71
CA GLU A 155 20.76 -10.70 -2.62
C GLU A 155 20.06 -10.57 -3.99
N ASP A 156 18.85 -10.01 -4.00
CA ASP A 156 18.06 -9.71 -5.18
C ASP A 156 18.70 -8.64 -6.10
N LEU A 157 19.55 -7.79 -5.55
CA LEU A 157 20.23 -6.68 -6.24
C LEU A 157 21.71 -6.96 -6.54
N LYS A 158 22.17 -8.21 -6.40
CA LYS A 158 23.60 -8.58 -6.57
C LYS A 158 24.21 -8.29 -7.95
N HIS A 159 23.40 -7.92 -8.92
CA HIS A 159 23.82 -7.55 -10.27
C HIS A 159 24.28 -6.08 -10.37
N LEU A 160 24.02 -5.28 -9.34
CA LEU A 160 24.45 -3.89 -9.22
C LEU A 160 25.75 -3.80 -8.42
N ASP A 161 26.51 -2.73 -8.65
CA ASP A 161 27.65 -2.36 -7.82
C ASP A 161 27.23 -2.00 -6.38
N ASP A 162 28.18 -2.07 -5.44
CA ASP A 162 27.92 -1.91 -4.00
C ASP A 162 27.21 -0.58 -3.65
N GLN A 163 27.62 0.52 -4.28
CA GLN A 163 27.12 1.86 -3.98
C GLN A 163 25.63 2.05 -4.31
N PRO A 164 25.17 1.82 -5.56
CA PRO A 164 23.75 1.89 -5.89
C PRO A 164 22.94 0.83 -5.13
N ARG A 165 23.49 -0.37 -4.93
CA ARG A 165 22.85 -1.45 -4.17
C ARG A 165 22.54 -1.06 -2.72
N LYS A 166 23.50 -0.43 -2.04
CA LYS A 166 23.31 0.12 -0.68
C LYS A 166 22.29 1.25 -0.65
N ALA A 167 22.32 2.16 -1.62
CA ALA A 167 21.35 3.25 -1.70
C ALA A 167 19.92 2.70 -1.89
N GLN A 168 19.74 1.72 -2.78
CA GLN A 168 18.47 1.05 -3.00
C GLN A 168 17.97 0.31 -1.75
N LEU A 169 18.86 -0.35 -1.00
CA LEU A 169 18.54 -0.98 0.28
C LEU A 169 17.97 0.04 1.28
N VAL A 170 18.68 1.15 1.48
CA VAL A 170 18.27 2.16 2.45
C VAL A 170 16.91 2.75 2.07
N VAL A 171 16.74 3.14 0.81
CA VAL A 171 15.49 3.76 0.34
C VAL A 171 14.32 2.80 0.47
N ARG A 172 14.43 1.56 -0.04
CA ARG A 172 13.32 0.60 -0.01
C ARG A 172 12.89 0.27 1.41
N THR A 173 13.84 0.08 2.31
CA THR A 173 13.54 -0.32 3.69
C THR A 173 12.95 0.85 4.48
N ARG A 174 13.61 2.02 4.46
CA ARG A 174 13.15 3.17 5.25
C ARG A 174 11.83 3.75 4.74
N LEU A 175 11.59 3.73 3.43
CA LEU A 175 10.26 4.11 2.91
C LEU A 175 9.18 3.10 3.31
N THR A 176 9.48 1.80 3.29
CA THR A 176 8.52 0.77 3.73
C THR A 176 8.11 1.01 5.18
N GLU A 177 9.07 1.25 6.07
CA GLU A 177 8.80 1.58 7.47
C GLU A 177 7.90 2.82 7.62
N ILE A 178 8.19 3.90 6.88
CA ILE A 178 7.37 5.11 6.91
C ILE A 178 5.94 4.83 6.42
N ILE A 179 5.80 4.10 5.32
CA ILE A 179 4.51 3.78 4.73
C ILE A 179 3.68 2.91 5.68
N ASP A 180 4.31 1.92 6.32
CA ASP A 180 3.64 1.04 7.27
C ASP A 180 3.20 1.81 8.53
N GLU A 181 4.03 2.72 9.05
CA GLU A 181 3.64 3.62 10.16
C GLU A 181 2.44 4.49 9.80
N LEU A 182 2.39 5.02 8.57
CA LEU A 182 1.28 5.87 8.11
C LEU A 182 -0.03 5.07 7.94
N LYS A 183 0.05 3.79 7.54
CA LYS A 183 -1.10 2.88 7.45
C LYS A 183 -1.63 2.48 8.83
N ASP A 184 -0.73 2.27 9.79
CA ASP A 184 -1.05 1.75 11.12
C ASP A 184 -1.45 2.83 12.14
N ALA A 185 -1.15 4.11 11.86
CA ALA A 185 -1.51 5.21 12.76
C ALA A 185 -3.03 5.18 13.06
N LYS A 186 -3.43 4.81 14.27
CA LYS A 186 -4.85 4.90 14.65
C LYS A 186 -5.23 6.38 14.77
N ASP A 187 -6.38 6.78 14.23
CA ASP A 187 -6.95 8.08 14.58
C ASP A 187 -7.29 8.03 16.08
N TYR A 188 -6.50 8.75 16.88
CA TYR A 188 -6.84 9.06 18.27
C TYR A 188 -7.79 10.26 18.30
#